data_AF-A0A1V1WUI1-F1
#
_entry.id   AF-A0A1V1WUI1-F1
#
_cell.length_a   1.000
_cell.length_b   1.000
_cell.length_c   1.000
_cell.angle_alpha   90.00
_cell.angle_beta   90.00
_cell.angle_gamma   90.00
#
_symmetry.space_group_name_H-M   'P 1'
#
loop_
_entity.id
_entity.type
_entity.pdbx_description
1 polymer ?
#
loop_
_entity_poly.entity_id
_entity_poly.type
_entity_poly.pdbx_seq_one_letter_code
_entity_poly.pdbx_strand_id
1 'polypeptide(L)'
;MTDQIPFDHLIDEVRRIYRSGVPQAESEIEAFLGKSLQGLTFDERLAFLDRLIAGFGSPDSSPGGVMGSEDEVLSKVFSLLLGRKVSKADLSSSELLERLAASLNTIFDSLNQLVSVINSTLSWQGTGEETIRQVIGVHLEGEDQTKSLEDYLGQIKEAFLVTQQAFKKAAYDKVEQILSELDPKVISEAGSGGFKFGALRKAEFFDTYEERYNKIRKWFESGRFIEELLREFEKKSQQLSALK
;
A
#
# COMPACT_ATOMS: atom_id res chain seq x y z
N MET A 1 55.57 -40.69 -27.30
CA MET A 1 54.38 -41.25 -26.65
C MET A 1 54.30 -40.60 -25.29
N THR A 2 53.42 -39.62 -25.13
CA THR A 2 53.23 -38.94 -23.85
C THR A 2 51.75 -38.68 -23.72
N ASP A 3 51.18 -39.30 -22.68
CA ASP A 3 49.76 -39.36 -22.38
C ASP A 3 49.08 -38.00 -22.54
N GLN A 4 48.18 -37.93 -23.52
CA GLN A 4 47.17 -36.88 -23.55
C GLN A 4 46.24 -37.16 -22.36
N ILE A 5 46.50 -36.53 -21.21
CA ILE A 5 45.51 -36.47 -20.14
C ILE A 5 44.25 -35.88 -20.77
N PRO A 6 43.13 -36.64 -20.84
CA PRO A 6 41.93 -36.18 -21.50
C PRO A 6 41.47 -34.88 -20.83
N PHE A 7 41.22 -33.86 -21.63
CA PHE A 7 40.76 -32.55 -21.17
C PHE A 7 39.57 -32.66 -20.19
N ASP A 8 38.68 -33.63 -20.41
CA ASP A 8 37.53 -33.92 -19.56
C ASP A 8 37.92 -34.47 -18.17
N HIS A 9 38.97 -35.29 -18.09
CA HIS A 9 39.48 -35.82 -16.81
C HIS A 9 40.10 -34.71 -15.94
N LEU A 10 40.74 -33.72 -16.57
CA LEU A 10 41.27 -32.55 -15.87
C LEU A 10 40.16 -31.65 -15.31
N ILE A 11 39.08 -31.46 -16.09
CA ILE A 11 37.91 -30.70 -15.64
C ILE A 11 37.24 -31.37 -14.44
N ASP A 12 36.99 -32.68 -14.54
CA ASP A 12 36.32 -33.42 -13.46
C ASP A 12 37.14 -33.45 -12.17
N GLU A 13 38.47 -33.51 -12.28
CA GLU A 13 39.34 -33.54 -11.11
C GLU A 13 39.44 -32.16 -10.43
N VAL A 14 39.48 -31.08 -11.20
CA VAL A 14 39.40 -29.70 -10.66
C VAL A 14 38.03 -29.48 -10.00
N ARG A 15 36.93 -29.95 -10.59
CA ARG A 15 35.58 -29.92 -9.95
C ARG A 15 35.55 -30.74 -8.67
N ARG A 16 36.24 -31.88 -8.62
CA ARG A 16 36.32 -32.73 -7.43
C ARG A 16 37.07 -32.05 -6.29
N ILE A 17 38.22 -31.42 -6.59
CA ILE A 17 39.01 -30.67 -5.60
C ILE A 17 38.18 -29.49 -5.07
N TYR A 18 37.54 -28.72 -5.95
CA TYR A 18 36.67 -27.61 -5.54
C TYR A 18 35.48 -28.07 -4.68
N ARG A 19 34.79 -29.16 -5.06
CA ARG A 19 33.65 -29.71 -4.30
C ARG A 19 34.03 -30.36 -2.97
N SER A 20 35.30 -30.72 -2.78
CA SER A 20 35.77 -31.30 -1.52
C SER A 20 35.81 -30.29 -0.36
N GLY A 21 35.61 -28.99 -0.64
CA GLY A 21 35.34 -27.96 0.38
C GLY A 21 36.52 -27.67 1.31
N VAL A 22 37.74 -28.02 0.92
CA VAL A 22 38.94 -27.76 1.72
C VAL A 22 39.27 -26.25 1.69
N PRO A 23 39.59 -25.61 2.83
CA PRO A 23 39.93 -24.17 2.90
C PRO A 23 41.15 -23.73 2.06
N GLN A 24 41.83 -24.65 1.36
CA GLN A 24 43.01 -24.45 0.53
C GLN A 24 42.81 -24.95 -0.92
N ALA A 25 41.55 -25.14 -1.35
CA ALA A 25 41.23 -25.68 -2.67
C ALA A 25 41.92 -24.92 -3.83
N GLU A 26 42.10 -23.60 -3.71
CA GLU A 26 42.79 -22.78 -4.72
C GLU A 26 44.28 -23.17 -4.88
N SER A 27 45.01 -23.30 -3.78
CA SER A 27 46.42 -23.71 -3.81
C SER A 27 46.60 -25.16 -4.26
N GLU A 28 45.64 -26.04 -3.96
CA GLU A 28 45.67 -27.43 -4.42
C GLU A 28 45.36 -27.54 -5.92
N ILE A 29 44.42 -26.75 -6.43
CA ILE A 29 44.13 -26.65 -7.87
C ILE A 29 45.34 -26.09 -8.62
N GLU A 30 45.98 -25.05 -8.10
CA GLU A 30 47.19 -24.47 -8.71
C GLU A 30 48.35 -25.46 -8.74
N ALA A 31 48.60 -26.18 -7.64
CA ALA A 31 49.63 -27.21 -7.59
C ALA A 31 49.32 -28.40 -8.53
N PHE A 32 48.05 -28.78 -8.66
CA PHE A 32 47.60 -29.85 -9.56
C PHE A 32 47.74 -29.46 -11.03
N LEU A 33 47.32 -28.24 -11.40
CA LEU A 33 47.50 -27.71 -12.75
C LEU A 33 48.97 -27.51 -13.09
N GLY A 34 49.77 -27.03 -12.13
CA GLY A 34 51.23 -26.87 -12.29
C GLY A 34 51.96 -28.18 -12.58
N LYS A 35 51.55 -29.28 -11.93
CA LYS A 35 52.08 -30.64 -12.19
C LYS A 35 51.57 -31.20 -13.51
N SER A 36 50.27 -31.05 -13.80
CA SER A 36 49.64 -31.61 -15.00
C SER A 36 50.10 -30.93 -16.29
N LEU A 37 50.50 -29.65 -16.21
CA LEU A 37 50.96 -28.86 -17.34
C LEU A 37 52.50 -28.75 -17.42
N GLN A 38 53.24 -29.51 -16.60
CA GLN A 38 54.69 -29.36 -16.42
C GLN A 38 55.53 -29.68 -17.69
N GLY A 39 54.91 -30.24 -18.73
CA GLY A 39 55.55 -30.55 -20.03
C GLY A 39 55.17 -29.64 -21.21
N LEU A 40 54.27 -28.68 -21.02
CA LEU A 40 53.83 -27.76 -22.08
C LEU A 40 54.66 -26.46 -22.07
N THR A 41 54.86 -25.87 -23.24
CA THR A 41 55.47 -24.54 -23.37
C THR A 41 54.55 -23.46 -22.79
N PHE A 42 55.08 -22.27 -22.49
CA PHE A 42 54.30 -21.19 -21.88
C PHE A 42 53.05 -20.83 -22.70
N ASP A 43 53.19 -20.73 -24.02
CA ASP A 43 52.08 -20.41 -24.93
C ASP A 43 51.03 -21.52 -24.98
N GLU A 44 51.46 -22.79 -24.93
CA GLU A 44 50.56 -23.94 -24.88
C GLU A 44 49.83 -24.04 -23.53
N ARG A 45 50.50 -23.69 -22.42
CA ARG A 45 49.86 -23.62 -21.10
C ARG A 45 48.79 -22.56 -21.04
N LEU A 46 49.06 -21.39 -21.64
CA LEU A 46 48.14 -20.26 -21.65
C LEU A 46 46.92 -20.57 -22.52
N ALA A 47 47.13 -21.10 -23.74
CA ALA A 47 46.05 -21.56 -24.60
C ALA A 47 45.23 -22.71 -23.97
N PHE A 48 45.88 -23.60 -23.21
CA PHE A 48 45.19 -24.68 -22.50
C PHE A 48 44.39 -24.17 -21.30
N LEU A 49 44.92 -23.20 -20.54
CA LEU A 49 44.21 -22.54 -19.45
C LEU A 49 43.01 -21.74 -19.96
N ASP A 50 43.13 -21.00 -21.07
CA ASP A 50 42.02 -20.30 -21.70
C ASP A 50 40.92 -21.28 -22.13
N ARG A 51 41.31 -22.43 -22.70
CA ARG A 51 40.37 -23.50 -23.06
C ARG A 51 39.72 -24.12 -21.82
N LEU A 52 40.46 -24.28 -20.73
CA LEU A 52 39.97 -24.83 -19.47
C LEU A 52 38.98 -23.84 -18.82
N ILE A 53 39.29 -22.55 -18.76
CA ILE A 53 38.39 -21.47 -18.33
C ILE A 53 37.12 -21.46 -19.19
N ALA A 54 37.24 -21.57 -20.52
CA ALA A 54 36.09 -21.70 -21.41
C ALA A 54 35.26 -22.97 -21.15
N GLY A 55 35.90 -24.09 -20.77
CA GLY A 55 35.25 -25.34 -20.40
C GLY A 55 34.55 -25.32 -19.02
N PHE A 56 34.99 -24.43 -18.13
CA PHE A 56 34.27 -24.12 -16.88
C PHE A 56 33.11 -23.14 -17.08
N GLY A 57 33.03 -22.52 -18.26
CA GLY A 57 31.99 -21.59 -18.66
C GLY A 57 32.22 -20.19 -18.10
N SER A 58 32.03 -19.18 -18.96
CA SER A 58 31.65 -17.85 -18.49
C SER A 58 30.41 -17.98 -17.60
N PRO A 59 30.22 -17.09 -16.60
CA PRO A 59 29.10 -17.16 -15.65
C PRO A 59 27.69 -17.03 -16.28
N ASP A 60 27.56 -16.99 -17.62
CA ASP A 60 26.32 -16.74 -18.34
C ASP A 60 25.79 -17.92 -19.18
N SER A 61 26.29 -19.15 -19.01
CA SER A 61 25.75 -20.28 -19.80
C SER A 61 25.86 -21.63 -19.10
N SER A 62 25.06 -21.82 -18.05
CA SER A 62 24.64 -23.18 -17.67
C SER A 62 23.41 -23.57 -18.51
N PRO A 63 23.45 -24.68 -19.27
CA PRO A 63 22.25 -25.30 -19.81
C PRO A 63 21.56 -26.08 -18.68
N GLY A 64 20.89 -25.33 -17.81
CA GLY A 64 20.21 -25.84 -16.63
C GLY A 64 19.74 -24.68 -15.77
N GLY A 65 18.52 -24.19 -16.03
CA GLY A 65 17.86 -23.16 -15.23
C GLY A 65 17.62 -21.86 -15.99
N VAL A 66 16.54 -21.82 -16.76
CA VAL A 66 15.82 -20.58 -17.02
C VAL A 66 15.23 -20.12 -15.69
N MET A 67 16.04 -19.43 -14.89
CA MET A 67 15.60 -18.59 -13.79
C MET A 67 16.40 -17.30 -13.87
N GLY A 68 16.01 -16.41 -14.79
CA GLY A 68 16.22 -14.98 -14.59
C GLY A 68 15.60 -14.67 -13.23
N SER A 69 16.46 -14.52 -12.23
CA SER A 69 16.18 -14.92 -10.85
C SER A 69 14.98 -14.16 -10.30
N GLU A 70 14.02 -14.88 -9.75
CA GLU A 70 12.94 -14.34 -8.92
C GLU A 70 13.48 -13.34 -7.88
N ASP A 71 14.72 -13.56 -7.41
CA ASP A 71 15.48 -12.66 -6.53
C ASP A 71 15.73 -11.24 -7.09
N GLU A 72 15.92 -11.06 -8.39
CA GLU A 72 16.07 -9.73 -8.99
C GLU A 72 14.73 -9.00 -9.09
N VAL A 73 13.67 -9.73 -9.41
CA VAL A 73 12.30 -9.20 -9.41
C VAL A 73 11.89 -8.83 -7.98
N LEU A 74 12.17 -9.69 -7.00
CA LEU A 74 12.02 -9.38 -5.59
C LEU A 74 12.85 -8.15 -5.21
N SER A 75 14.15 -8.10 -5.50
CA SER A 75 14.99 -6.93 -5.17
C SER A 75 14.41 -5.62 -5.68
N LYS A 76 13.83 -5.64 -6.90
CA LYS A 76 13.16 -4.49 -7.50
C LYS A 76 11.85 -4.13 -6.77
N VAL A 77 11.01 -5.11 -6.46
CA VAL A 77 9.75 -4.91 -5.71
C VAL A 77 10.04 -4.39 -4.29
N PHE A 78 11.00 -4.98 -3.59
CA PHE A 78 11.43 -4.57 -2.26
C PHE A 78 12.02 -3.16 -2.27
N SER A 79 12.81 -2.82 -3.29
CA SER A 79 13.36 -1.47 -3.42
C SER A 79 12.29 -0.42 -3.71
N LEU A 80 11.25 -0.77 -4.46
CA LEU A 80 10.09 0.10 -4.74
C LEU A 80 9.23 0.30 -3.49
N LEU A 81 8.94 -0.76 -2.72
CA LEU A 81 8.08 -0.71 -1.54
C LEU A 81 8.76 -0.03 -0.33
N LEU A 82 10.06 -0.23 -0.14
CA LEU A 82 10.80 0.31 1.01
C LEU A 82 11.49 1.65 0.72
N GLY A 83 11.50 2.10 -0.54
CA GLY A 83 12.15 3.35 -0.95
C GLY A 83 13.68 3.35 -0.80
N ARG A 84 14.29 2.19 -0.56
CA ARG A 84 15.75 2.00 -0.40
C ARG A 84 16.21 0.81 -1.23
N LYS A 85 17.43 0.86 -1.77
CA LYS A 85 18.00 -0.27 -2.53
C LYS A 85 18.23 -1.45 -1.59
N VAL A 86 17.60 -2.58 -1.90
CA VAL A 86 17.71 -3.83 -1.13
C VAL A 86 18.65 -4.79 -1.85
N SER A 87 19.69 -5.24 -1.15
CA SER A 87 20.69 -6.15 -1.71
C SER A 87 20.26 -7.62 -1.58
N LYS A 88 20.86 -8.53 -2.36
CA LYS A 88 20.55 -9.98 -2.28
C LYS A 88 20.79 -10.57 -0.87
N ALA A 89 21.74 -10.01 -0.10
CA ALA A 89 21.99 -10.41 1.28
C ALA A 89 20.81 -10.08 2.20
N ASP A 90 20.13 -8.95 1.98
CA ASP A 90 18.95 -8.54 2.75
C ASP A 90 17.74 -9.43 2.43
N LEU A 91 17.58 -9.85 1.18
CA LEU A 91 16.49 -10.74 0.75
C LEU A 91 16.60 -12.15 1.31
N SER A 92 17.82 -12.61 1.63
CA SER A 92 18.05 -13.92 2.27
C SER A 92 17.62 -13.96 3.75
N SER A 93 17.31 -12.81 4.34
CA SER A 93 16.86 -12.76 5.73
C SER A 93 15.35 -12.98 5.82
N SER A 94 14.96 -14.17 6.26
CA SER A 94 13.56 -14.54 6.58
C SER A 94 12.88 -13.48 7.44
N GLU A 95 13.64 -12.86 8.35
CA GLU A 95 13.15 -11.81 9.25
C GLU A 95 12.69 -10.52 8.51
N LEU A 96 13.39 -10.09 7.45
CA LEU A 96 12.94 -8.92 6.67
C LEU A 96 11.68 -9.23 5.85
N LEU A 97 11.57 -10.45 5.31
CA LEU A 97 10.37 -10.92 4.60
C LEU A 97 9.17 -10.98 5.54
N GLU A 98 9.34 -11.56 6.73
CA GLU A 98 8.29 -11.63 7.76
C GLU A 98 7.85 -10.24 8.23
N ARG A 99 8.79 -9.32 8.49
CA ARG A 99 8.47 -7.94 8.89
C ARG A 99 7.76 -7.17 7.79
N LEU A 100 8.12 -7.38 6.53
CA LEU A 100 7.41 -6.76 5.41
C LEU A 100 6.00 -7.34 5.28
N ALA A 101 5.85 -8.66 5.33
CA ALA A 101 4.55 -9.32 5.29
C ALA A 101 3.65 -8.83 6.44
N ALA A 102 4.19 -8.68 7.65
CA ALA A 102 3.47 -8.12 8.79
C ALA A 102 3.07 -6.65 8.57
N SER A 103 3.94 -5.85 7.95
CA SER A 103 3.65 -4.45 7.63
C SER A 103 2.55 -4.32 6.57
N LEU A 104 2.60 -5.14 5.50
CA LEU A 104 1.57 -5.20 4.48
C LEU A 104 0.24 -5.70 5.02
N ASN A 105 0.25 -6.72 5.90
CA ASN A 105 -0.94 -7.17 6.62
C ASN A 105 -1.58 -6.02 7.38
N THR A 106 -0.78 -5.25 8.14
CA THR A 106 -1.28 -4.11 8.91
C THR A 106 -1.90 -3.05 8.01
N ILE A 107 -1.30 -2.75 6.86
CA ILE A 107 -1.84 -1.78 5.88
C ILE A 107 -3.16 -2.28 5.31
N PHE A 108 -3.21 -3.54 4.86
CA PHE A 108 -4.44 -4.11 4.29
C PHE A 108 -5.57 -4.19 5.32
N ASP A 109 -5.26 -4.56 6.56
CA ASP A 109 -6.25 -4.63 7.64
C ASP A 109 -6.76 -3.24 8.00
N SER A 110 -5.88 -2.24 8.05
CA SER A 110 -6.27 -0.83 8.32
C SER A 110 -7.16 -0.28 7.19
N LEU A 111 -6.83 -0.60 5.93
CA LEU A 111 -7.64 -0.20 4.79
C LEU A 111 -9.00 -0.91 4.79
N ASN A 112 -9.05 -2.21 5.06
CA ASN A 112 -10.32 -2.96 5.16
C ASN A 112 -11.19 -2.42 6.31
N GLN A 113 -10.59 -2.07 7.46
CA GLN A 113 -11.32 -1.43 8.57
C GLN A 113 -11.89 -0.07 8.15
N LEU A 114 -11.11 0.75 7.45
CA LEU A 114 -11.57 2.05 6.95
C LEU A 114 -12.72 1.89 5.95
N VAL A 115 -12.64 0.92 5.04
CA VAL A 115 -13.72 0.57 4.10
C VAL A 115 -14.97 0.08 4.85
N SER A 116 -14.82 -0.76 5.86
CA SER A 116 -15.93 -1.25 6.67
C SER A 116 -16.65 -0.11 7.41
N VAL A 117 -15.90 0.83 7.98
CA VAL A 117 -16.46 2.03 8.63
C VAL A 117 -17.22 2.89 7.61
N ILE A 118 -16.67 3.09 6.41
CA ILE A 118 -17.31 3.83 5.33
C ILE A 118 -18.61 3.15 4.89
N ASN A 119 -18.58 1.84 4.61
CA ASN A 119 -19.74 1.08 4.15
C ASN A 119 -20.86 1.06 5.20
N SER A 120 -20.51 0.82 6.47
CA SER A 120 -21.47 0.81 7.59
C SER A 120 -22.10 2.17 7.85
N THR A 121 -21.36 3.26 7.64
CA THR A 121 -21.84 4.62 7.90
C THR A 121 -22.65 5.20 6.73
N LEU A 122 -22.41 4.73 5.50
CA LEU A 122 -22.96 5.35 4.29
C LEU A 122 -23.96 4.47 3.53
N SER A 123 -24.24 3.26 4.01
CA SER A 123 -25.05 2.27 3.29
C SER A 123 -24.59 2.10 1.84
N TRP A 124 -23.28 2.18 1.60
CA TRP A 124 -22.72 2.08 0.26
C TRP A 124 -22.91 0.66 -0.26
N GLN A 125 -23.69 0.50 -1.34
CA GLN A 125 -23.77 -0.74 -2.13
C GLN A 125 -22.52 -0.92 -3.01
N GLY A 126 -21.34 -0.84 -2.40
CA GLY A 126 -20.08 -1.17 -3.06
C GLY A 126 -20.06 -2.68 -3.24
N THR A 127 -19.66 -3.15 -4.42
CA THR A 127 -19.63 -4.59 -4.74
C THR A 127 -18.79 -5.34 -3.71
N GLY A 128 -19.47 -6.17 -2.90
CA GLY A 128 -18.89 -7.22 -2.06
C GLY A 128 -18.13 -6.72 -0.83
N GLU A 129 -18.26 -7.45 0.27
CA GLU A 129 -17.33 -7.39 1.42
C GLU A 129 -15.94 -7.95 1.05
N GLU A 130 -15.51 -7.76 -0.18
CA GLU A 130 -14.26 -8.29 -0.69
C GLU A 130 -13.12 -7.50 -0.07
N THR A 131 -12.25 -8.21 0.65
CA THR A 131 -11.01 -7.66 1.18
C THR A 131 -10.05 -7.38 0.04
N ILE A 132 -9.16 -6.39 0.22
CA ILE A 132 -8.06 -6.12 -0.73
C ILE A 132 -7.28 -7.40 -1.07
N ARG A 133 -7.19 -8.34 -0.12
CA ARG A 133 -6.50 -9.63 -0.29
C ARG A 133 -7.23 -10.57 -1.25
N GLN A 134 -8.56 -10.59 -1.21
CA GLN A 134 -9.39 -11.35 -2.17
C GLN A 134 -9.30 -10.73 -3.56
N VAL A 135 -9.38 -9.39 -3.67
CA VAL A 135 -9.25 -8.68 -4.95
C VAL A 135 -7.87 -8.95 -5.59
N ILE A 136 -6.80 -8.89 -4.81
CA ILE A 136 -5.44 -9.24 -5.28
C ILE A 136 -5.36 -10.72 -5.68
N GLY A 137 -5.92 -11.63 -4.87
CA GLY A 137 -5.92 -13.07 -5.15
C GLY A 137 -6.57 -13.41 -6.49
N VAL A 138 -7.78 -12.91 -6.74
CA VAL A 138 -8.51 -13.18 -8.00
C VAL A 138 -7.79 -12.58 -9.21
N HIS A 139 -7.16 -11.41 -9.06
CA HIS A 139 -6.40 -10.77 -10.14
C HIS A 139 -5.11 -11.53 -10.50
N LEU A 140 -4.50 -12.23 -9.55
CA LEU A 140 -3.32 -13.07 -9.77
C LEU A 140 -3.68 -14.45 -10.32
N GLU A 141 -4.89 -14.96 -10.05
CA GLU A 141 -5.40 -16.25 -10.56
C GLU A 141 -5.90 -16.17 -12.01
N GLY A 142 -5.91 -14.98 -12.62
CA GLY A 142 -6.16 -14.81 -14.06
C GLY A 142 -7.63 -14.95 -14.48
N GLU A 143 -8.58 -14.86 -13.54
CA GLU A 143 -10.00 -14.78 -13.89
C GLU A 143 -10.35 -13.38 -14.40
N ASP A 144 -10.78 -13.33 -15.66
CA ASP A 144 -11.04 -12.15 -16.49
C ASP A 144 -12.29 -11.32 -16.05
N GLN A 145 -12.75 -11.44 -14.79
CA GLN A 145 -14.07 -10.93 -14.38
C GLN A 145 -14.16 -10.13 -13.07
N THR A 146 -13.09 -9.91 -12.32
CA THR A 146 -13.18 -9.05 -11.13
C THR A 146 -12.44 -7.74 -11.31
N LYS A 147 -13.15 -6.65 -11.00
CA LYS A 147 -12.68 -5.26 -10.95
C LYS A 147 -11.22 -5.18 -10.54
N SER A 148 -10.43 -4.39 -11.26
CA SER A 148 -9.00 -4.25 -10.96
C SER A 148 -8.81 -3.69 -9.55
N LEU A 149 -7.65 -3.96 -8.93
CA LEU A 149 -7.30 -3.34 -7.65
C LEU A 149 -7.38 -1.80 -7.74
N GLU A 150 -7.05 -1.25 -8.91
CA GLU A 150 -7.18 0.18 -9.19
C GLU A 150 -8.64 0.64 -9.11
N ASP A 151 -9.59 -0.11 -9.67
CA ASP A 151 -11.02 0.18 -9.57
C ASP A 151 -11.54 0.07 -8.14
N TYR A 152 -11.03 -0.89 -7.37
CA TYR A 152 -11.38 -1.05 -5.95
C TYR A 152 -10.85 0.12 -5.11
N LEU A 153 -9.57 0.48 -5.26
CA LEU A 153 -8.98 1.65 -4.60
C LEU A 153 -9.64 2.97 -5.06
N GLY A 154 -10.04 3.05 -6.33
CA GLY A 154 -10.81 4.14 -6.89
C GLY A 154 -12.15 4.33 -6.18
N GLN A 155 -12.88 3.23 -5.94
CA GLN A 155 -14.14 3.24 -5.18
C GLN A 155 -13.91 3.72 -3.74
N ILE A 156 -12.85 3.28 -3.07
CA ILE A 156 -12.53 3.73 -1.70
C ILE A 156 -12.25 5.23 -1.66
N LYS A 157 -11.44 5.73 -2.60
CA LYS A 157 -11.09 7.15 -2.68
C LYS A 157 -12.33 7.99 -2.94
N GLU A 158 -13.15 7.56 -3.90
CA GLU A 158 -14.43 8.20 -4.18
C GLU A 158 -15.30 8.22 -2.94
N ALA A 159 -15.29 7.13 -2.18
CA ALA A 159 -16.08 7.03 -0.98
C ALA A 159 -15.72 8.00 0.10
N PHE A 160 -14.44 8.08 0.36
CA PHE A 160 -13.93 9.06 1.28
C PHE A 160 -14.29 10.50 0.88
N LEU A 161 -14.19 10.83 -0.42
CA LEU A 161 -14.51 12.16 -0.94
C LEU A 161 -16.00 12.51 -0.78
N VAL A 162 -16.90 11.59 -1.15
CA VAL A 162 -18.35 11.77 -1.00
C VAL A 162 -18.71 11.97 0.46
N THR A 163 -18.16 11.14 1.34
CA THR A 163 -18.34 11.24 2.81
C THR A 163 -17.92 12.61 3.33
N GLN A 164 -16.70 13.04 2.98
CA GLN A 164 -16.15 14.30 3.45
C GLN A 164 -16.99 15.48 2.97
N GLN A 165 -17.45 15.45 1.72
CA GLN A 165 -18.29 16.50 1.15
C GLN A 165 -19.69 16.54 1.78
N ALA A 166 -20.31 15.37 1.97
CA ALA A 166 -21.60 15.25 2.64
C ALA A 166 -21.53 15.80 4.06
N PHE A 167 -20.49 15.45 4.82
CA PHE A 167 -20.32 15.91 6.20
C PHE A 167 -20.11 17.42 6.28
N LYS A 168 -19.23 17.98 5.43
CA LYS A 168 -19.02 19.42 5.35
C LYS A 168 -20.32 20.17 5.06
N LYS A 169 -21.13 19.66 4.13
CA LYS A 169 -22.41 20.27 3.77
C LYS A 169 -23.43 20.15 4.91
N ALA A 170 -23.55 19.00 5.56
CA ALA A 170 -24.44 18.83 6.72
C ALA A 170 -24.06 19.75 7.88
N ALA A 171 -22.77 19.87 8.18
CA ALA A 171 -22.28 20.78 9.22
C ALA A 171 -22.55 22.24 8.87
N TYR A 172 -22.29 22.64 7.62
CA TYR A 172 -22.57 24.01 7.16
C TYR A 172 -24.06 24.34 7.29
N ASP A 173 -24.95 23.48 6.78
CA ASP A 173 -26.39 23.71 6.81
C ASP A 173 -26.92 23.82 8.26
N LYS A 174 -26.39 23.01 9.20
CA LYS A 174 -26.77 23.08 10.61
C LYS A 174 -26.28 24.35 11.31
N VAL A 175 -25.06 24.80 10.99
CA VAL A 175 -24.55 26.08 11.50
C VAL A 175 -25.33 27.24 10.91
N GLU A 176 -25.64 27.21 9.62
CA GLU A 176 -26.46 28.22 8.94
C GLU A 176 -27.86 28.31 9.56
N GLN A 177 -28.47 27.17 9.91
CA GLN A 177 -29.74 27.12 10.64
C GLN A 177 -29.64 27.87 11.98
N ILE A 178 -28.61 27.58 12.79
CA ILE A 178 -28.38 28.24 14.08
C ILE A 178 -28.20 29.75 13.91
N LEU A 179 -27.39 30.17 12.94
CA LEU A 179 -27.14 31.58 12.66
C LEU A 179 -28.42 32.29 12.19
N SER A 180 -29.24 31.63 11.38
CA SER A 180 -30.52 32.16 10.90
C SER A 180 -31.55 32.31 12.02
N GLU A 181 -31.61 31.35 12.95
CA GLU A 181 -32.48 31.44 14.12
C GLU A 181 -32.09 32.60 15.06
N LEU A 182 -30.80 32.92 15.12
CA LEU A 182 -30.25 34.02 15.93
C LEU A 182 -30.05 35.32 15.17
N ASP A 183 -30.46 35.41 13.89
CA ASP A 183 -30.30 36.61 13.08
C ASP A 183 -31.10 37.77 13.70
N PRO A 184 -30.44 38.89 14.05
CA PRO A 184 -31.10 40.08 14.57
C PRO A 184 -32.24 40.59 13.69
N LYS A 185 -32.16 40.43 12.36
CA LYS A 185 -33.23 40.82 11.44
C LYS A 185 -34.46 39.95 11.62
N VAL A 186 -34.29 38.62 11.66
CA VAL A 186 -35.37 37.65 11.89
C VAL A 186 -36.01 37.88 13.26
N ILE A 187 -35.22 38.18 14.29
CA ILE A 187 -35.72 38.51 15.63
C ILE A 187 -36.52 39.82 15.60
N SER A 188 -36.04 40.84 14.89
CA SER A 188 -36.70 42.14 14.78
C SER A 188 -38.02 42.10 14.01
N GLU A 189 -38.13 41.22 13.01
CA GLU A 189 -39.32 41.02 12.19
C GLU A 189 -40.39 40.21 12.91
N ALA A 190 -40.00 39.21 13.71
CA ALA A 190 -40.91 38.43 14.55
C ALA A 190 -41.60 39.28 15.63
N GLY A 191 -40.97 40.38 16.07
CA GLY A 191 -41.52 41.33 17.05
C GLY A 191 -42.44 42.41 16.49
N SER A 192 -42.93 42.31 15.25
CA SER A 192 -43.66 43.37 14.54
C SER A 192 -45.14 43.54 14.95
N GLY A 193 -45.59 42.95 16.06
CA GLY A 193 -47.00 42.88 16.44
C GLY A 193 -47.58 43.98 17.32
N GLY A 194 -46.86 45.03 17.74
CA GLY A 194 -47.45 45.98 18.70
C GLY A 194 -46.74 47.32 18.91
N PHE A 195 -47.53 48.28 19.40
CA PHE A 195 -47.30 49.72 19.68
C PHE A 195 -46.07 50.12 20.53
N LYS A 196 -45.07 49.26 20.71
CA LYS A 196 -43.92 49.51 21.59
C LYS A 196 -42.77 50.19 20.84
N PHE A 197 -42.28 51.31 21.37
CA PHE A 197 -41.19 52.11 20.79
C PHE A 197 -40.02 52.26 21.78
N GLY A 198 -38.81 52.48 21.26
CA GLY A 198 -37.63 52.80 22.07
C GLY A 198 -37.11 51.65 22.92
N ALA A 199 -36.88 51.90 24.22
CA ALA A 199 -36.26 50.95 25.14
C ALA A 199 -37.09 49.67 25.36
N LEU A 200 -38.42 49.78 25.36
CA LEU A 200 -39.32 48.62 25.51
C LEU A 200 -39.19 47.63 24.36
N ARG A 201 -39.03 48.13 23.13
CA ARG A 201 -38.82 47.29 21.94
C ARG A 201 -37.47 46.58 21.96
N LYS A 202 -36.42 47.24 22.49
CA LYS A 202 -35.10 46.63 22.65
C LYS A 202 -35.11 45.52 23.69
N ALA A 203 -35.83 45.70 24.81
CA ALA A 203 -35.99 44.66 25.82
C ALA A 203 -36.67 43.42 25.23
N GLU A 204 -37.75 43.58 24.46
CA GLU A 204 -38.43 42.45 23.82
C GLU A 204 -37.54 41.69 22.81
N PHE A 205 -36.72 42.40 22.05
CA PHE A 205 -35.76 41.76 21.15
C PHE A 205 -34.71 40.95 21.92
N PHE A 206 -34.25 41.47 23.06
CA PHE A 206 -33.33 40.77 23.92
C PHE A 206 -33.97 39.53 24.55
N ASP A 207 -35.19 39.64 25.07
CA ASP A 207 -35.93 38.50 25.63
C ASP A 207 -36.16 37.42 24.57
N THR A 208 -36.50 37.82 23.34
CA THR A 208 -36.66 36.91 22.19
C THR A 208 -35.34 36.21 21.84
N TYR A 209 -34.24 36.95 21.82
CA TYR A 209 -32.91 36.39 21.59
C TYR A 209 -32.55 35.37 22.67
N GLU A 210 -32.73 35.72 23.95
CA GLU A 210 -32.41 34.85 25.09
C GLU A 210 -33.25 33.56 25.05
N GLU A 211 -34.53 33.66 24.70
CA GLU A 211 -35.40 32.50 24.53
C GLU A 211 -34.88 31.56 23.43
N ARG A 212 -34.56 32.10 22.24
CA ARG A 212 -34.02 31.31 21.11
C ARG A 212 -32.67 30.69 21.43
N TYR A 213 -31.76 31.47 22.00
CA TYR A 213 -30.45 30.99 22.44
C TYR A 213 -30.59 29.83 23.42
N ASN A 214 -31.45 29.96 24.44
CA ASN A 214 -31.66 28.91 25.43
C ASN A 214 -32.29 27.65 24.83
N LYS A 215 -33.16 27.78 23.82
CA LYS A 215 -33.67 26.63 23.06
C LYS A 215 -32.57 25.90 22.31
N ILE A 216 -31.74 26.63 21.56
CA ILE A 216 -30.60 26.06 20.82
C ILE A 216 -29.61 25.41 21.79
N ARG A 217 -29.31 26.07 22.92
CA ARG A 217 -28.42 25.55 23.95
C ARG A 217 -28.93 24.23 24.54
N LYS A 218 -30.21 24.16 24.95
CA LYS A 218 -30.81 22.93 25.47
C LYS A 218 -30.82 21.82 24.43
N TRP A 219 -31.10 22.16 23.17
CA TRP A 219 -31.04 21.22 22.05
C TRP A 219 -29.62 20.66 21.85
N PHE A 220 -28.60 21.51 21.89
CA PHE A 220 -27.19 21.10 21.81
C PHE A 220 -26.77 20.23 23.01
N GLU A 221 -27.05 20.67 24.23
CA GLU A 221 -26.73 19.95 25.47
C GLU A 221 -27.45 18.60 25.57
N SER A 222 -28.61 18.45 24.92
CA SER A 222 -29.35 17.18 24.86
C SER A 222 -28.78 16.13 23.90
N GLY A 223 -27.73 16.47 23.13
CA GLY A 223 -27.14 15.58 22.13
C GLY A 223 -27.88 15.53 20.78
N ARG A 224 -29.09 16.11 20.70
CA ARG A 224 -29.90 16.17 19.47
C ARG A 224 -29.20 16.85 18.29
N PHE A 225 -28.29 17.80 18.55
CA PHE A 225 -27.45 18.39 17.52
C PHE A 225 -26.69 17.32 16.72
N ILE A 226 -26.03 16.40 17.42
CA ILE A 226 -25.24 15.34 16.78
C ILE A 226 -26.16 14.36 16.05
N GLU A 227 -27.28 13.98 16.65
CA GLU A 227 -28.26 13.08 16.01
C GLU A 227 -28.79 13.67 14.69
N GLU A 228 -29.19 14.94 14.70
CA GLU A 228 -29.69 15.63 13.51
C GLU A 228 -28.59 15.88 12.46
N LEU A 229 -27.37 16.19 12.91
CA LEU A 229 -26.22 16.36 12.02
C LEU A 229 -25.90 15.05 11.29
N LEU A 230 -25.85 13.93 12.02
CA LEU A 230 -25.58 12.61 11.46
C LEU A 230 -26.68 12.18 10.48
N ARG A 231 -27.94 12.45 10.81
CA ARG A 231 -29.08 12.18 9.92
C ARG A 231 -29.04 12.99 8.63
N GLU A 232 -28.71 14.28 8.71
CA GLU A 232 -28.55 15.12 7.51
C GLU A 232 -27.31 14.72 6.70
N PHE A 233 -26.24 14.32 7.38
CA PHE A 233 -25.05 13.76 6.74
C PHE A 233 -25.36 12.49 5.96
N GLU A 234 -26.05 11.51 6.56
CA GLU A 234 -26.45 10.26 5.90
C GLU A 234 -27.30 10.54 4.66
N LYS A 235 -28.31 11.40 4.80
CA LYS A 235 -29.17 11.83 3.69
C LYS A 235 -28.36 12.46 2.55
N LYS A 236 -27.39 13.34 2.86
CA LYS A 236 -26.54 13.97 1.84
C LYS A 236 -25.57 12.98 1.20
N SER A 237 -25.07 12.01 1.96
CA SER A 237 -24.23 10.95 1.41
C SER A 237 -24.99 10.13 0.38
N GLN A 238 -26.21 9.68 0.72
CA GLN A 238 -27.09 8.95 -0.20
C GLN A 238 -27.43 9.75 -1.47
N GLN A 239 -27.68 11.06 -1.34
CA GLN A 239 -27.94 11.92 -2.49
C GLN A 239 -26.72 12.04 -3.42
N LEU A 240 -25.53 12.25 -2.86
CA LEU A 240 -24.30 12.41 -3.63
C LEU A 240 -23.85 11.09 -4.27
N SER A 241 -24.11 9.95 -3.63
CA SER A 241 -23.84 8.63 -4.21
C SER A 241 -24.83 8.26 -5.31
N ALA A 242 -26.10 8.73 -5.25
CA ALA A 242 -27.13 8.45 -6.25
C ALA A 242 -27.07 9.36 -7.50
N LEU A 243 -26.23 10.41 -7.48
CA LEU A 243 -26.02 11.34 -8.60
C LEU A 243 -24.99 10.82 -9.62
N LYS A 244 -24.52 9.58 -9.46
CA LYS A 244 -23.58 8.88 -10.35
C LYS A 244 -24.21 7.60 -10.86
#